data_AF-A0A7C0XNC8-F1
#
_entry.id   AF-A0A7C0XNC8-F1
#
_cell.length_a   1.000
_cell.length_b   1.000
_cell.length_c   1.000
_cell.angle_alpha   90.00
_cell.angle_beta   90.00
_cell.angle_gamma   90.00
#
_symmetry.space_group_name_H-M   'P 1'
#
loop_
_entity.id
_entity.type
_entity.pdbx_description
1 polymer ?
#
loop_
_entity_poly.entity_id
_entity_poly.type
_entity_poly.pdbx_seq_one_letter_code
_entity_poly.pdbx_strand_id
1 'polypeptide(L)'
;MSDIVPRSANLRILLCSCFLLLSGSSVPAVQHWRILALRVEFPRERPDNPTTTGDGTFDLRQFQDPEVQETYRGHYYDTPPHNRQYFCWHLEAMANYYQKVSDGKLQINFDLFPHASDSSYQMPRELLSYGNGR
;
A
#
# COMPACT_ATOMS: atom_id res chain seq x y z
N MET A 1 -71.61 -56.23 6.09
CA MET A 1 -71.37 -54.94 5.42
C MET A 1 -70.78 -53.99 6.46
N SER A 2 -69.45 -53.90 6.50
CA SER A 2 -68.65 -52.78 5.96
C SER A 2 -68.58 -51.64 6.98
N ASP A 3 -67.50 -51.51 7.74
CA ASP A 3 -66.34 -50.62 7.43
C ASP A 3 -66.45 -49.40 8.38
N ILE A 4 -65.45 -48.75 9.00
CA ILE A 4 -64.03 -48.53 8.78
C ILE A 4 -63.43 -48.11 10.14
N VAL A 5 -62.22 -48.57 10.45
CA VAL A 5 -61.33 -47.99 11.47
C VAL A 5 -60.42 -46.95 10.81
N PRO A 6 -60.23 -45.73 11.35
CA PRO A 6 -59.03 -44.97 11.08
C PRO A 6 -58.07 -45.04 12.27
N ARG A 7 -56.92 -45.62 11.92
CA ARG A 7 -55.67 -45.80 12.66
C ARG A 7 -55.10 -44.44 13.11
N SER A 8 -54.86 -44.28 14.41
CA SER A 8 -54.13 -43.14 14.97
C SER A 8 -52.73 -43.06 14.37
N ALA A 9 -52.45 -41.99 13.63
CA ALA A 9 -51.13 -41.70 13.10
C ALA A 9 -50.21 -41.28 14.25
N ASN A 10 -49.32 -42.20 14.66
CA ASN A 10 -48.23 -41.89 15.57
C ASN A 10 -47.24 -40.95 14.88
N LEU A 11 -47.33 -39.67 15.21
CA LEU A 11 -46.39 -38.62 14.86
C LEU A 11 -45.06 -38.87 15.58
N ARG A 12 -44.17 -39.64 14.94
CA ARG A 12 -42.77 -39.79 15.40
C ARG A 12 -41.97 -38.61 14.87
N ILE A 13 -41.90 -37.56 15.69
CA ILE A 13 -41.03 -36.40 15.48
C ILE A 13 -39.58 -36.89 15.52
N LEU A 14 -38.95 -36.96 14.35
CA LEU A 14 -37.52 -37.22 14.21
C LEU A 14 -36.77 -35.92 14.59
N LEU A 15 -36.61 -35.66 15.89
CA LEU A 15 -35.72 -34.64 16.44
C LEU A 15 -34.28 -35.14 16.36
N CYS A 16 -33.76 -35.35 15.15
CA CYS A 16 -32.35 -35.65 14.94
C CYS A 16 -31.59 -34.33 14.86
N SER A 17 -31.19 -33.86 16.05
CA SER A 17 -29.95 -33.12 16.33
C SER A 17 -29.27 -32.45 15.13
N CYS A 18 -29.87 -31.39 14.60
CA CYS A 18 -29.10 -30.34 13.94
C CYS A 18 -28.66 -29.37 15.05
N PHE A 19 -27.79 -29.83 15.95
CA PHE A 19 -26.98 -28.94 16.76
C PHE A 19 -25.93 -28.34 15.82
N LEU A 20 -26.42 -27.44 14.95
CA LEU A 20 -25.60 -26.53 14.19
C LEU A 20 -24.74 -25.82 15.23
N LEU A 21 -23.47 -26.21 15.28
CA LEU A 21 -22.44 -25.48 15.98
C LEU A 21 -22.44 -24.08 15.38
N LEU A 22 -23.18 -23.16 16.02
CA LEU A 22 -22.95 -21.72 15.88
C LEU A 22 -21.60 -21.44 16.55
N SER A 23 -20.53 -21.89 15.91
CA SER A 23 -19.21 -21.31 16.08
C SER A 23 -19.33 -19.91 15.53
N GLY A 24 -19.63 -18.94 16.40
CA GLY A 24 -19.55 -17.53 16.09
C GLY A 24 -18.10 -17.19 15.79
N SER A 25 -17.66 -17.40 14.55
CA SER A 25 -16.39 -16.90 14.07
C SER A 25 -16.47 -15.37 14.14
N SER A 26 -15.77 -14.76 15.10
CA SER A 26 -15.60 -13.32 15.11
C SER A 26 -14.94 -12.95 13.79
N VAL A 27 -15.61 -12.15 12.95
CA VAL A 27 -14.96 -11.55 11.78
C VAL A 27 -13.77 -10.75 12.34
N PRO A 28 -12.51 -11.09 11.98
CA PRO A 28 -11.38 -10.34 12.46
C PRO A 28 -11.55 -8.87 12.06
N ALA A 29 -11.43 -7.97 13.03
CA ALA A 29 -11.61 -6.55 12.80
C ALA A 29 -10.61 -6.07 11.73
N VAL A 30 -11.11 -5.31 10.76
CA VAL A 30 -10.27 -4.68 9.75
C VAL A 30 -9.40 -3.62 10.44
N GLN A 31 -8.09 -3.71 10.23
CA GLN A 31 -7.14 -2.72 10.71
C GLN A 31 -7.02 -1.57 9.72
N HIS A 32 -6.95 -0.34 10.23
CA HIS A 32 -6.80 0.87 9.42
C HIS A 32 -5.50 1.55 9.80
N TRP A 33 -4.55 1.60 8.87
CA TRP A 33 -3.29 2.32 9.06
C TRP A 33 -3.34 3.64 8.28
N ARG A 34 -2.84 4.70 8.90
CA ARG A 34 -2.71 6.03 8.29
C ARG A 34 -1.23 6.37 8.20
N ILE A 35 -0.72 6.50 6.99
CA ILE A 35 0.69 6.79 6.72
C ILE A 35 0.82 8.25 6.32
N LEU A 36 1.71 8.97 7.01
CA LEU A 36 2.18 10.27 6.56
C LEU A 36 3.51 10.07 5.84
N ALA A 37 3.55 10.40 4.56
CA ALA A 37 4.76 10.42 3.76
C ALA A 37 5.24 11.86 3.55
N LEU A 38 6.55 12.07 3.69
CA LEU A 38 7.19 13.37 3.51
C LEU A 38 8.24 13.26 2.40
N ARG A 39 8.14 14.10 1.38
CA ARG A 39 9.20 14.26 0.39
C ARG A 39 10.21 15.26 0.92
N VAL A 40 11.43 14.78 1.08
CA VAL A 40 12.58 15.58 1.51
C VAL A 40 13.65 15.51 0.45
N GLU A 41 14.32 16.63 0.21
CA GLU A 41 15.51 16.68 -0.62
C GLU A 41 16.63 17.41 0.12
N PHE A 42 17.85 17.20 -0.33
CA PHE A 42 19.05 17.74 0.28
C PHE A 42 19.63 18.85 -0.60
N PRO A 43 20.49 19.71 -0.05
CA PRO A 43 21.32 20.59 -0.86
C PRO A 43 22.07 19.75 -1.90
N ARG A 44 22.00 20.17 -3.17
CA ARG A 44 22.66 19.47 -4.28
C ARG A 44 24.15 19.34 -4.03
N GLU A 45 24.67 18.13 -4.15
CA GLU A 45 26.09 17.83 -3.98
C GLU A 45 26.93 18.48 -5.11
N ARG A 46 28.04 19.13 -4.73
CA ARG A 46 29.03 19.68 -5.68
C ARG A 46 30.45 19.64 -5.06
N PRO A 47 31.36 18.77 -5.52
CA PRO A 47 31.15 17.69 -6.49
C PRO A 47 30.24 16.58 -5.93
N ASP A 48 29.78 15.69 -6.81
CA ASP A 48 29.05 14.48 -6.43
C ASP A 48 29.90 13.61 -5.50
N ASN A 49 29.29 13.07 -4.44
CA ASN A 49 30.03 12.26 -3.48
C ASN A 49 29.97 10.77 -3.86
N PRO A 50 31.12 10.07 -4.01
CA PRO A 50 31.12 8.66 -4.42
C PRO A 50 30.53 7.69 -3.38
N THR A 51 30.19 8.18 -2.18
CA THR A 51 29.61 7.38 -1.09
C THR A 51 28.11 7.60 -0.90
N THR A 52 27.51 8.50 -1.68
CA THR A 52 26.06 8.75 -1.73
C THR A 52 25.47 8.17 -3.01
N THR A 53 24.15 8.16 -3.13
CA THR A 53 23.45 7.75 -4.36
C THR A 53 22.61 8.92 -4.85
N GLY A 54 22.87 9.37 -6.07
CA GLY A 54 22.29 10.59 -6.62
C GLY A 54 22.89 11.86 -6.01
N ASP A 55 22.45 13.02 -6.48
CA ASP A 55 23.01 14.33 -6.09
C ASP A 55 22.29 14.99 -4.88
N GLY A 56 21.43 14.22 -4.20
CA GLY A 56 20.59 14.69 -3.10
C GLY A 56 19.27 15.34 -3.50
N THR A 57 18.97 15.52 -4.78
CA THR A 57 17.73 16.15 -5.27
C THR A 57 16.82 15.18 -6.03
N PHE A 58 15.52 15.50 -6.12
CA PHE A 58 14.59 14.77 -6.99
C PHE A 58 14.80 15.17 -8.45
N ASP A 59 14.84 14.19 -9.36
CA ASP A 59 14.85 14.48 -10.79
C ASP A 59 13.44 14.78 -11.28
N LEU A 60 13.18 16.06 -11.57
CA LEU A 60 11.89 16.56 -12.06
C LEU A 60 11.86 16.73 -13.59
N ARG A 61 12.91 16.32 -14.30
CA ARG A 61 12.96 16.37 -15.76
C ARG A 61 11.96 15.40 -16.38
N GLN A 62 11.55 15.65 -17.62
CA GLN A 62 10.57 14.82 -18.28
C GLN A 62 11.25 13.60 -18.92
N PHE A 63 10.76 12.39 -18.65
CA PHE A 63 11.34 11.18 -19.25
C PHE A 63 11.17 11.10 -20.78
N GLN A 64 10.35 11.95 -21.39
CA GLN A 64 10.30 12.06 -22.86
C GLN A 64 11.50 12.81 -23.47
N ASP A 65 12.29 13.51 -22.65
CA ASP A 65 13.46 14.25 -23.12
C ASP A 65 14.60 13.25 -23.45
N PRO A 66 15.21 13.30 -24.65
CA PRO A 66 16.21 12.30 -25.07
C PRO A 66 17.41 12.17 -24.14
N GLU A 67 17.87 13.28 -23.56
CA GLU A 67 18.97 13.29 -22.58
C GLU A 67 18.59 12.54 -21.29
N VAL A 68 17.34 12.67 -20.87
CA VAL A 68 16.80 11.98 -19.69
C VAL A 68 16.64 10.50 -19.99
N GLN A 69 16.14 10.13 -21.18
CA GLN A 69 16.05 8.73 -21.59
C GLN A 69 17.41 8.03 -21.62
N GLU A 70 18.45 8.71 -22.10
CA GLU A 70 19.80 8.16 -22.08
C GLU A 70 20.31 8.01 -20.63
N THR A 71 20.04 9.00 -19.76
CA THR A 71 20.38 8.94 -18.33
C THR A 71 19.73 7.73 -17.64
N TYR A 72 18.48 7.43 -17.97
CA TYR A 72 17.69 6.35 -17.38
C TYR A 72 17.64 5.08 -18.24
N ARG A 73 18.57 4.92 -19.18
CA ARG A 73 18.54 3.79 -20.11
C ARG A 73 18.68 2.46 -19.36
N GLY A 74 17.66 1.61 -19.48
CA GLY A 74 17.57 0.32 -18.77
C GLY A 74 16.74 0.37 -17.47
N HIS A 75 16.28 1.55 -17.06
CA HIS A 75 15.33 1.74 -15.97
C HIS A 75 13.91 1.85 -16.54
N TYR A 76 13.03 0.90 -16.21
CA TYR A 76 11.67 0.85 -16.74
C TYR A 76 10.58 1.26 -15.75
N TYR A 77 10.89 1.23 -14.45
CA TYR A 77 9.90 1.41 -13.38
C TYR A 77 10.19 2.63 -12.49
N ASP A 78 11.42 3.15 -12.56
CA ASP A 78 11.89 4.25 -11.71
C ASP A 78 12.40 5.42 -12.56
N THR A 79 11.53 5.91 -13.44
CA THR A 79 11.83 7.02 -14.35
C THR A 79 11.25 8.34 -13.83
N PRO A 80 11.87 9.49 -14.15
CA PRO A 80 11.39 10.80 -13.73
C PRO A 80 10.14 11.22 -14.54
N PRO A 81 9.38 12.24 -14.12
CA PRO A 81 9.63 13.09 -12.96
C PRO A 81 9.33 12.39 -11.63
N HIS A 82 10.26 12.46 -10.69
CA HIS A 82 10.10 12.00 -9.29
C HIS A 82 9.30 13.00 -8.45
N ASN A 83 8.12 13.38 -8.97
CA ASN A 83 7.23 14.37 -8.38
C ASN A 83 6.20 13.71 -7.43
N ARG A 84 5.20 14.47 -6.97
CA ARG A 84 4.17 13.96 -6.05
C ARG A 84 3.44 12.76 -6.63
N GLN A 85 3.12 12.80 -7.93
CA GLN A 85 2.35 11.74 -8.58
C GLN A 85 3.13 10.42 -8.59
N TYR A 86 4.44 10.48 -8.87
CA TYR A 86 5.33 9.32 -8.80
C TYR A 86 5.24 8.62 -7.43
N PHE A 87 5.38 9.38 -6.33
CA PHE A 87 5.32 8.81 -4.99
C PHE A 87 3.90 8.37 -4.58
N CYS A 88 2.85 9.05 -5.05
CA CYS A 88 1.47 8.60 -4.84
C CYS A 88 1.23 7.23 -5.48
N TRP A 89 1.70 6.98 -6.71
CA TRP A 89 1.58 5.66 -7.32
C TRP A 89 2.30 4.56 -6.53
N HIS A 90 3.46 4.86 -5.94
CA HIS A 90 4.15 3.92 -5.06
C HIS A 90 3.37 3.60 -3.78
N LEU A 91 2.80 4.63 -3.15
CA LEU A 91 1.98 4.47 -1.95
C LEU A 91 0.66 3.74 -2.25
N GLU A 92 0.05 3.96 -3.41
CA GLU A 92 -1.11 3.21 -3.91
C GLU A 92 -0.76 1.75 -4.15
N ALA A 93 0.36 1.48 -4.83
CA ALA A 93 0.83 0.12 -5.06
C ALA A 93 1.08 -0.62 -3.74
N MET A 94 1.69 0.03 -2.75
CA MET A 94 1.87 -0.50 -1.41
C MET A 94 0.52 -0.78 -0.72
N ALA A 95 -0.42 0.17 -0.74
CA ALA A 95 -1.75 0.00 -0.14
C ALA A 95 -2.50 -1.18 -0.77
N ASN A 96 -2.46 -1.30 -2.10
CA ASN A 96 -3.06 -2.41 -2.86
C ASN A 96 -2.40 -3.75 -2.52
N TYR A 97 -1.07 -3.79 -2.42
CA TYR A 97 -0.34 -4.99 -2.02
C TYR A 97 -0.80 -5.47 -0.63
N TYR A 98 -0.79 -4.58 0.36
CA TYR A 98 -1.18 -4.94 1.74
C TYR A 98 -2.66 -5.31 1.87
N GLN A 99 -3.54 -4.63 1.13
CA GLN A 99 -4.95 -5.02 1.05
C GLN A 99 -5.07 -6.45 0.51
N LYS A 100 -4.35 -6.80 -0.55
CA LYS A 100 -4.41 -8.12 -1.18
C LYS A 100 -3.83 -9.23 -0.31
N VAL A 101 -2.62 -9.05 0.22
CA VAL A 101 -1.94 -10.11 1.01
C VAL A 101 -2.53 -10.30 2.40
N SER A 102 -3.25 -9.29 2.92
CA SER A 102 -3.99 -9.41 4.18
C SER A 102 -5.40 -9.97 4.03
N ASP A 103 -5.85 -10.30 2.82
CA ASP A 103 -7.24 -10.69 2.52
C ASP A 103 -8.24 -9.63 3.03
N GLY A 104 -7.94 -8.35 2.76
CA GLY A 104 -8.75 -7.21 3.17
C GLY A 104 -8.72 -6.87 4.67
N LYS A 105 -7.94 -7.59 5.49
CA LYS A 105 -7.85 -7.36 6.94
C LYS A 105 -7.00 -6.14 7.31
N LEU A 106 -6.26 -5.58 6.36
CA LEU A 106 -5.51 -4.33 6.50
C LEU A 106 -5.90 -3.37 5.38
N GLN A 107 -6.34 -2.17 5.76
CA GLN A 107 -6.57 -1.03 4.88
C GLN A 107 -5.57 0.07 5.21
N ILE A 108 -4.89 0.57 4.20
CA ILE A 108 -3.91 1.65 4.34
C ILE A 108 -4.45 2.89 3.63
N ASN A 109 -4.52 3.99 4.36
CA ASN A 109 -4.68 5.33 3.81
C ASN A 109 -3.37 6.08 3.99
N PHE A 110 -3.06 7.01 3.09
CA PHE A 110 -1.86 7.82 3.19
C PHE A 110 -2.13 9.28 2.84
N ASP A 111 -1.24 10.15 3.32
CA ASP A 111 -1.11 11.52 2.83
C ASP A 111 0.36 11.80 2.51
N LEU A 112 0.59 12.64 1.50
CA LEU A 112 1.91 12.94 0.96
C LEU A 112 2.13 14.45 0.92
N PHE A 113 3.12 14.90 1.69
CA PHE A 113 3.52 16.30 1.79
C PHE A 113 4.91 16.58 1.19
N PRO A 114 5.15 17.79 0.69
CA PRO A 114 4.16 18.84 0.49
C PRO A 114 3.18 18.49 -0.63
N HIS A 115 1.99 19.10 -0.63
CA HIS A 115 0.95 18.80 -1.62
C HIS A 115 1.26 19.34 -3.02
N ALA A 116 2.12 20.36 -3.15
CA ALA A 116 2.52 20.90 -4.44
C ALA A 116 3.28 19.85 -5.25
N SER A 117 2.95 19.68 -6.54
CA SER A 117 3.46 18.58 -7.38
C SER A 117 4.97 18.40 -7.29
N ASP A 118 5.72 19.49 -7.44
CA ASP A 118 7.16 19.44 -7.69
C ASP A 118 7.97 19.99 -6.50
N SER A 119 7.34 20.19 -5.35
CA SER A 119 8.00 20.68 -4.14
C SER A 119 8.39 19.56 -3.18
N SER A 120 9.38 19.82 -2.35
CA SER A 120 9.83 18.95 -1.27
C SER A 120 10.27 19.81 -0.08
N TYR A 121 10.45 19.20 1.09
CA TYR A 121 11.07 19.87 2.22
C TYR A 121 12.60 19.83 2.06
N GLN A 122 13.23 20.98 2.22
CA GLN A 122 14.68 21.10 2.12
C GLN A 122 15.37 20.78 3.44
N MET A 123 16.31 19.85 3.40
CA MET A 123 17.12 19.48 4.56
C MET A 123 18.21 20.53 4.80
N PRO A 124 18.55 20.85 6.07
CA PRO A 124 19.50 21.92 6.38
C PRO A 124 20.97 21.55 6.13
N ARG A 125 21.26 20.29 5.79
CA ARG A 125 22.61 19.77 5.59
C ARG A 125 22.62 18.81 4.41
N GLU A 126 23.79 18.58 3.84
CA GLU A 126 24.02 17.62 2.75
C GLU A 126 23.67 16.19 3.14
N LEU A 127 23.34 15.36 2.14
CA LEU A 127 22.90 13.97 2.27
C LEU A 127 23.87 13.14 3.12
N LEU A 128 25.18 13.27 2.89
CA LEU A 128 26.22 12.56 3.64
C LEU A 128 26.08 12.74 5.15
N SER A 129 25.66 13.92 5.63
CA SER A 129 25.56 14.21 7.06
C SER A 129 24.49 13.39 7.81
N TYR A 130 23.62 12.69 7.07
CA TYR A 130 22.58 11.82 7.63
C TYR A 130 22.87 10.32 7.42
N GLY A 131 23.77 9.98 6.48
CA GLY A 131 24.03 8.61 6.06
C GLY A 131 25.44 8.08 6.33
N ASN A 132 26.34 8.87 6.93
CA ASN A 132 27.76 8.52 6.97
C ASN A 132 28.11 7.26 7.80
N GLY A 133 27.18 6.71 8.58
CA GLY A 133 27.36 5.48 9.38
C GLY A 133 28.62 5.45 10.26
N ARG A 134 29.23 6.62 10.52
CA ARG A 134 30.54 6.80 11.16
C ARG A 134 30.54 8.03 12.04
#